data_AF-A0A7Y3LQ01-F1
#
_entry.id   AF-A0A7Y3LQ01-F1
#
_cell.length_a   1.000
_cell.length_b   1.000
_cell.length_c   1.000
_cell.angle_alpha   90.00
_cell.angle_beta   90.00
_cell.angle_gamma   90.00
#
_symmetry.space_group_name_H-M   'P 1'
#
loop_
_entity.id
_entity.type
_entity.pdbx_description
1 polymer ?
#
loop_
_entity_poly.entity_id
_entity_poly.type
_entity_poly.pdbx_seq_one_letter_code
_entity_poly.pdbx_strand_id
1 'polypeptide(L)'
;MAKLPQPSPADDIGVYKGLRPSPKNKLTDSEVKTIIDTFNSDENVDKPIVQLYYELLDQGIYLASISTIYSIFRHLGQVVDRRRQATHEPKKIPELCATDVNQV
;
A
#
# COMPACT_ATOMS: atom_id res chain seq x y z
N MET A 1 -13.83 -30.86 41.42
CA MET A 1 -12.65 -30.19 40.82
C MET A 1 -12.76 -30.30 39.32
N ALA A 2 -13.35 -29.30 38.66
CA ALA A 2 -13.54 -29.30 37.21
C ALA A 2 -12.19 -29.02 36.52
N LYS A 3 -11.76 -29.92 35.65
CA LYS A 3 -10.56 -29.77 34.84
C LYS A 3 -10.84 -28.69 33.80
N LEU A 4 -10.12 -27.56 33.85
CA LEU A 4 -10.15 -26.57 32.77
C LEU A 4 -9.77 -27.26 31.45
N PRO A 5 -10.46 -26.95 30.34
CA PRO A 5 -10.04 -27.45 29.04
C PRO A 5 -8.67 -26.86 28.69
N GLN A 6 -7.73 -27.74 28.35
CA GLN A 6 -6.45 -27.34 27.80
C GLN A 6 -6.70 -26.69 26.43
N PRO A 7 -6.09 -25.55 26.11
CA PRO A 7 -6.19 -24.98 24.77
C PRO A 7 -5.58 -25.93 23.74
N SER A 8 -6.28 -26.08 22.62
CA SER A 8 -5.89 -26.94 21.49
C SER A 8 -4.60 -26.41 20.85
N PRO A 9 -3.64 -27.27 20.45
CA PRO A 9 -2.40 -26.83 19.79
C PRO A 9 -2.60 -26.23 18.39
N ALA A 10 -3.85 -26.16 17.90
CA ALA A 10 -4.17 -25.63 16.58
C ALA A 10 -4.46 -24.11 16.57
N ASP A 11 -4.62 -23.48 17.73
CA ASP A 11 -4.94 -22.04 17.83
C ASP A 11 -3.68 -21.13 17.76
N ASP A 12 -2.49 -21.72 17.72
CA ASP A 12 -1.19 -21.01 17.73
C ASP A 12 -0.66 -20.60 16.34
N ILE A 13 -1.49 -20.69 15.29
CA ILE A 13 -1.05 -20.35 13.91
C ILE A 13 -1.20 -18.83 13.62
N GLY A 14 -1.79 -18.05 14.53
CA GLY A 14 -2.18 -16.65 14.27
C GLY A 14 -1.19 -15.55 14.69
N VAL A 15 -0.19 -15.84 15.54
CA VAL A 15 0.54 -14.77 16.26
C VAL A 15 1.94 -14.47 15.70
N TYR A 16 2.48 -15.30 14.80
CA TYR A 16 3.79 -15.04 14.18
C TYR A 16 3.77 -13.96 13.08
N LYS A 17 2.75 -13.11 13.01
CA LYS A 17 2.82 -11.87 12.22
C LYS A 17 3.70 -10.89 13.00
N GLY A 18 5.01 -11.18 12.97
CA GLY A 18 6.01 -10.49 13.79
C GLY A 18 5.84 -8.98 13.73
N LEU A 19 5.76 -8.36 14.90
CA LEU A 19 5.90 -6.92 15.06
C LEU A 19 7.25 -6.51 14.47
N ARG A 20 7.27 -6.16 13.19
CA ARG A 20 8.45 -5.53 12.60
C ARG A 20 8.60 -4.17 13.28
N PRO A 21 9.79 -3.84 13.82
CA PRO A 21 10.01 -2.53 14.37
C PRO A 21 9.75 -1.48 13.29
N SER A 22 9.21 -0.33 13.71
CA SER A 22 9.00 0.77 12.76
C SER A 22 10.35 1.13 12.11
N PRO A 23 10.38 1.34 10.78
CA PRO A 23 11.62 1.69 10.11
C PRO A 23 12.14 3.01 10.65
N LYS A 24 13.47 3.16 10.72
CA LYS A 24 14.13 4.37 11.26
C LYS A 24 13.70 5.66 10.54
N ASN A 25 13.37 5.54 9.26
CA ASN A 25 13.00 6.66 8.40
C ASN A 25 11.48 6.82 8.28
N LYS A 26 10.72 6.32 9.24
CA LYS A 26 9.27 6.51 9.28
C LYS A 26 8.99 7.99 9.54
N LEU A 27 8.19 8.61 8.68
CA LEU A 27 7.70 9.96 8.93
C LEU A 27 6.88 9.99 10.22
N THR A 28 7.12 11.02 11.01
CA THR A 28 6.33 11.39 12.17
C THR A 28 4.97 11.92 11.72
N ASP A 29 3.98 11.85 12.62
CA ASP A 29 2.63 12.34 12.31
C ASP A 29 2.61 13.84 11.99
N SER A 30 3.53 14.61 12.60
CA SER A 30 3.72 16.02 12.28
C SER A 30 4.25 16.25 10.87
N GLU A 31 5.23 15.46 10.42
CA GLU A 31 5.75 15.58 9.05
C GLU A 31 4.70 15.18 8.02
N VAL A 32 3.94 14.12 8.29
CA VAL A 32 2.82 13.71 7.43
C VAL A 32 1.78 14.82 7.35
N LYS A 33 1.45 15.45 8.49
CA LYS A 33 0.51 16.57 8.52
C LYS A 33 1.01 17.76 7.69
N THR A 34 2.27 18.14 7.82
CA THR A 34 2.86 19.22 6.99
C THR A 34 2.74 18.93 5.50
N ILE A 35 2.97 17.68 5.09
CA ILE A 35 2.78 17.27 3.68
C ILE A 35 1.32 17.47 3.25
N ILE A 36 0.37 17.00 4.06
CA ILE A 36 -1.07 17.10 3.76
C ILE A 36 -1.50 18.57 3.66
N ASP A 37 -1.11 19.39 4.63
CA ASP A 37 -1.48 20.80 4.71
C ASP A 37 -0.88 21.60 3.53
N THR A 38 0.35 21.30 3.12
CA THR A 38 1.00 21.96 1.97
C THR A 38 0.28 21.65 0.66
N PHE A 39 -0.11 20.39 0.46
CA PHE A 39 -0.76 19.94 -0.79
C PHE A 39 -2.24 20.32 -0.86
N ASN A 40 -2.92 20.44 0.28
CA ASN A 40 -4.33 20.86 0.36
C ASN A 40 -4.51 22.38 0.55
N SER A 41 -3.45 23.19 0.39
CA SER A 41 -3.59 24.64 0.44
C SER A 41 -4.44 25.16 -0.74
N ASP A 42 -5.08 26.31 -0.56
CA ASP A 42 -5.97 26.91 -1.57
C ASP A 42 -5.28 27.14 -2.93
N GLU A 43 -3.97 27.43 -2.92
CA GLU A 43 -3.16 27.63 -4.13
C GLU A 43 -2.88 26.33 -4.90
N ASN A 44 -3.05 25.18 -4.24
CA ASN A 44 -2.60 23.87 -4.70
C ASN A 44 -3.76 22.90 -4.95
N VAL A 45 -5.00 23.25 -4.56
CA VAL A 45 -6.17 22.37 -4.63
C VAL A 45 -6.46 21.83 -6.05
N ASP A 46 -6.17 22.62 -7.07
CA ASP A 46 -6.40 22.26 -8.48
C ASP A 46 -5.20 21.57 -9.15
N LYS A 47 -4.04 21.53 -8.48
CA LYS A 47 -2.80 21.00 -9.05
C LYS A 47 -2.64 19.51 -8.74
N PRO A 48 -2.21 18.69 -9.71
CA PRO A 48 -1.93 17.28 -9.45
C PRO A 48 -0.69 17.14 -8.56
N ILE A 49 -0.69 16.10 -7.72
CA ILE A 49 0.40 15.77 -6.77
C ILE A 49 1.79 15.81 -7.43
N VAL A 50 1.92 15.28 -8.66
CA VAL A 50 3.20 15.24 -9.39
C VAL A 50 3.70 16.64 -9.73
N GLN A 51 2.79 17.53 -10.13
CA GLN A 51 3.14 18.90 -10.48
C GLN A 51 3.62 19.65 -9.23
N LEU A 52 2.87 19.57 -8.13
CA LEU A 52 3.28 20.16 -6.85
C LEU A 52 4.63 19.63 -6.36
N TYR A 53 4.87 18.32 -6.52
CA TYR A 53 6.15 17.72 -6.19
C TYR A 53 7.30 18.38 -6.96
N TYR A 54 7.18 18.55 -8.27
CA TYR A 54 8.22 19.21 -9.07
C TYR A 54 8.34 20.70 -8.79
N GLU A 55 7.23 21.41 -8.60
CA GLU A 55 7.24 22.83 -8.21
C GLU A 55 7.99 23.04 -6.89
N LEU A 56 7.78 22.18 -5.90
CA LEU A 56 8.51 22.23 -4.63
C LEU A 56 10.00 21.93 -4.82
N LEU A 57 10.36 20.96 -5.67
CA LEU A 57 11.76 20.68 -5.98
C LEU A 57 12.46 21.85 -6.69
N ASP A 58 11.76 22.52 -7.61
CA ASP A 58 12.27 23.71 -8.30
C ASP A 58 12.50 24.88 -7.32
N GLN A 59 11.71 24.95 -6.25
CA GLN A 59 11.89 25.87 -5.13
C GLN A 59 12.96 25.40 -4.12
N GLY A 60 13.56 24.23 -4.32
CA GLY A 60 14.55 23.63 -3.42
C GLY A 60 13.96 23.02 -2.14
N ILE A 61 12.63 22.83 -2.09
CA ILE A 61 11.91 22.28 -0.94
C ILE A 61 11.67 20.79 -1.16
N TYR A 62 12.28 19.96 -0.31
CA TYR A 62 12.05 18.52 -0.30
C TYR A 62 11.32 18.08 0.96
N LEU A 63 10.07 17.62 0.81
CA LEU A 63 9.27 17.10 1.93
C LEU A 63 9.40 15.58 2.08
N ALA A 64 9.26 14.84 0.97
CA ALA A 64 9.36 13.37 0.95
C ALA A 64 9.53 12.87 -0.49
N SER A 65 9.82 11.58 -0.64
CA SER A 65 9.86 10.95 -1.97
C SER A 65 8.48 10.93 -2.62
N ILE A 66 8.42 10.97 -3.96
CA ILE A 66 7.15 10.93 -4.70
C ILE A 66 6.30 9.71 -4.34
N SER A 67 6.92 8.55 -4.16
CA SER A 67 6.25 7.31 -3.74
C SER A 67 5.62 7.44 -2.35
N THR A 68 6.30 8.12 -1.43
CA THR A 68 5.80 8.37 -0.07
C THR A 68 4.60 9.30 -0.09
N ILE A 69 4.65 10.37 -0.87
CA ILE A 69 3.53 11.30 -1.04
C ILE A 69 2.32 10.53 -1.60
N TYR A 70 2.50 9.76 -2.67
CA TYR A 70 1.42 8.92 -3.19
C TYR A 70 0.90 7.91 -2.16
N SER A 71 1.76 7.30 -1.34
CA SER A 71 1.33 6.39 -0.29
C SER A 71 0.42 7.10 0.71
N ILE A 72 0.80 8.29 1.19
CA ILE A 72 0.02 9.10 2.13
C ILE A 72 -1.36 9.42 1.52
N PHE A 73 -1.40 9.98 0.30
CA PHE A 73 -2.65 10.37 -0.33
C PHE A 73 -3.54 9.18 -0.74
N ARG A 74 -2.95 8.01 -1.00
CA ARG A 74 -3.71 6.75 -1.16
C ARG A 74 -4.35 6.31 0.14
N HIS A 75 -3.64 6.41 1.27
CA HIS A 75 -4.22 6.11 2.58
C HIS A 75 -5.37 7.05 2.95
N LEU A 76 -5.34 8.30 2.47
CA LEU A 76 -6.43 9.27 2.63
C LEU A 76 -7.59 9.08 1.63
N GLY A 77 -7.47 8.16 0.66
CA GLY A 77 -8.48 7.94 -0.37
C GLY A 77 -8.57 9.06 -1.42
N GLN A 78 -7.61 9.98 -1.44
CA GLN A 78 -7.59 11.12 -2.37
C GLN A 78 -6.94 10.79 -3.72
N VAL A 79 -6.34 9.60 -3.84
CA VAL A 79 -5.79 9.06 -5.10
C VAL A 79 -6.52 7.77 -5.43
N VAL A 80 -7.24 7.78 -6.53
CA VAL A 80 -7.93 6.61 -7.08
C VAL A 80 -7.45 6.32 -8.49
N ASP A 81 -7.39 5.03 -8.84
CA ASP A 81 -7.18 4.65 -10.24
C ASP A 81 -8.46 4.99 -11.02
N ARG A 82 -8.32 5.77 -12.09
CA ARG A 82 -9.43 6.14 -12.97
C ARG A 82 -9.76 5.05 -13.98
N ARG A 83 -8.85 4.10 -14.19
CA ARG A 83 -9.09 2.99 -15.13
C ARG A 83 -10.09 2.03 -14.54
N ARG A 84 -11.05 1.60 -15.38
CA ARG A 84 -11.88 0.44 -15.09
C ARG A 84 -11.00 -0.80 -15.15
N GLN A 85 -10.39 -1.16 -14.02
CA GLN A 85 -9.59 -2.37 -13.91
C GLN A 85 -10.48 -3.59 -14.18
N ALA A 86 -9.93 -4.56 -14.91
CA ALA A 86 -10.61 -5.83 -15.11
C ALA A 86 -10.72 -6.54 -13.76
N THR A 87 -11.95 -6.74 -13.29
CA THR A 87 -12.25 -7.46 -12.04
C THR A 87 -12.41 -8.96 -12.26
N HIS A 88 -12.44 -9.42 -13.51
CA HIS A 88 -12.58 -10.84 -13.83
C HIS A 88 -11.27 -11.58 -13.52
N GLU A 89 -11.39 -12.80 -13.02
CA GLU A 89 -10.25 -13.69 -12.76
C GLU A 89 -9.41 -13.89 -14.04
N PRO A 90 -8.08 -14.00 -13.93
CA PRO A 90 -7.25 -14.33 -15.09
C PRO A 90 -7.76 -15.64 -15.72
N LYS A 91 -7.86 -15.68 -17.05
CA LYS A 91 -8.25 -16.91 -17.75
C LYS A 91 -7.29 -18.03 -17.35
N LYS A 92 -7.83 -19.14 -16.82
CA LYS A 92 -7.04 -20.33 -16.54
C LYS A 92 -6.43 -20.82 -17.85
N ILE A 93 -5.11 -20.79 -17.92
CA ILE A 93 -4.37 -21.32 -19.08
C ILE A 93 -4.60 -22.83 -19.06
N PRO A 94 -5.15 -23.44 -20.12
CA PRO A 94 -5.24 -24.90 -20.18
C PRO A 94 -3.82 -25.46 -20.26
N GLU A 95 -3.42 -26.16 -19.21
CA GLU A 95 -2.17 -26.91 -19.19
C GLU A 95 -2.40 -28.26 -19.87
N LEU A 96 -1.73 -28.49 -21.01
CA LEU A 96 -1.66 -29.80 -21.64
C LEU A 96 -0.69 -30.66 -20.83
N CYS A 97 -1.22 -31.36 -19.83
CA CYS A 97 -0.47 -32.41 -19.15
C CYS A 97 -0.49 -33.66 -20.04
N ALA A 98 0.55 -33.85 -20.85
CA ALA A 98 0.75 -35.11 -21.56
C ALA A 98 0.83 -36.24 -20.53
N THR A 99 -0.20 -37.07 -20.49
CA THR A 99 -0.26 -38.22 -19.57
C THR A 99 0.47 -39.43 -20.17
N ASP A 100 0.84 -39.36 -21.47
CA ASP A 100 1.59 -40.38 -22.21
C ASP A 100 2.45 -39.75 -23.34
N VAL A 101 3.35 -40.54 -23.93
CA VAL A 101 4.27 -40.12 -25.01
C VAL A 101 3.51 -39.93 -26.33
N ASN A 102 3.79 -38.81 -27.03
CA ASN A 102 3.21 -38.41 -28.33
C ASN A 102 1.72 -37.99 -28.33
N GLN A 103 1.29 -37.13 -27.39
CA GLN A 103 0.00 -36.42 -27.46
C GLN A 103 0.17 -34.89 -27.50
N VAL A 104 -0.73 -34.21 -28.24
CA VAL A 104 -0.97 -32.75 -28.26
C VAL A 104 -2.31 -32.42 -27.64
#